data_AF-A0A142WUY2-F1
#
_entry.id   AF-A0A142WUY2-F1
#
_cell.length_a   1.000
_cell.length_b   1.000
_cell.length_c   1.000
_cell.angle_alpha   90.00
_cell.angle_beta   90.00
_cell.angle_gamma   90.00
#
_symmetry.space_group_name_H-M   'P 1'
#
loop_
_entity.id
_entity.type
_entity.pdbx_description
1 polymer ?
#
loop_
_entity_poly.entity_id
_entity_poly.type
_entity_poly.pdbx_seq_one_letter_code
_entity_poly.pdbx_strand_id
1 'polypeptide(L)'
;MCLGPERFVERISNGHLMVSWPDAGSEFFALVGMWLRFRHGLRRDGQRVESLDDILLPDFVGDGVRLSAGWSNWDGYYLLAVDDAADRFLGQWFPRPSGLTP
;
A
#
# COMPACT_ATOMS: atom_id res chain seq x y z
N MET A 1 -11.49 11.09 -17.11
CA MET A 1 -11.32 10.93 -15.65
C MET A 1 -11.37 9.44 -15.38
N CYS A 2 -10.22 8.76 -15.41
CA CYS A 2 -10.19 7.33 -15.12
C CYS A 2 -10.31 7.18 -13.60
N LEU A 3 -11.50 6.84 -13.12
CA LEU A 3 -11.68 6.36 -11.76
C LEU A 3 -10.81 5.10 -11.64
N GLY A 4 -9.72 5.20 -10.87
CA GLY A 4 -8.95 4.02 -10.50
C GLY A 4 -9.81 3.04 -9.69
N PRO A 5 -9.31 1.82 -9.44
CA PRO A 5 -10.00 0.87 -8.58
C PRO A 5 -10.29 1.51 -7.21
N GLU A 6 -11.38 1.06 -6.59
CA GLU A 6 -11.74 1.49 -5.24
C GLU A 6 -10.58 1.20 -4.28
N ARG A 7 -10.38 2.14 -3.36
CA ARG A 7 -9.31 2.05 -2.36
C ARG A 7 -9.90 2.18 -0.97
N PHE A 8 -9.40 1.39 -0.05
CA PHE A 8 -9.73 1.48 1.37
C PHE A 8 -8.51 1.96 2.14
N VAL A 9 -8.74 2.78 3.16
CA VAL A 9 -7.68 3.35 4.00
C VAL A 9 -8.08 3.19 5.45
N GLU A 10 -7.44 2.28 6.17
CA GLU A 10 -7.80 1.92 7.54
C GLU A 10 -6.58 1.90 8.47
N ARG A 11 -6.82 1.90 9.79
CA ARG A 11 -5.77 1.60 10.77
C ARG A 11 -5.97 0.17 11.19
N ILE A 12 -4.96 -0.68 10.97
CA ILE A 12 -5.05 -2.09 11.33
C ILE A 12 -4.66 -2.30 12.80
N SER A 13 -4.68 -3.56 13.25
CA SER A 13 -4.50 -3.94 14.67
C SER A 13 -3.17 -3.48 15.29
N ASN A 14 -2.11 -3.31 14.49
CA ASN A 14 -0.82 -2.80 14.97
C ASN A 14 -0.78 -1.26 15.09
N GLY A 15 -1.90 -0.59 14.83
CA GLY A 15 -2.05 0.86 14.92
C GLY A 15 -1.63 1.61 13.66
N HIS A 16 -1.00 1.00 12.67
CA HIS A 16 -0.53 1.68 11.45
C HIS A 16 -1.55 1.69 10.32
N LEU A 17 -1.39 2.63 9.40
CA LEU A 17 -2.24 2.82 8.23
C LEU A 17 -1.96 1.75 7.19
N MET A 18 -3.04 1.14 6.70
CA MET A 18 -3.04 0.29 5.52
C MET A 18 -3.87 0.96 4.43
N VAL A 19 -3.37 0.91 3.19
CA VAL A 19 -4.12 1.24 1.99
C VAL A 19 -4.26 -0.02 1.18
N SER A 20 -5.49 -0.41 0.83
CA SER A 20 -5.76 -1.62 0.06
C SER A 20 -6.63 -1.31 -1.16
N TRP A 21 -6.51 -2.18 -2.17
CA TRP A 21 -7.28 -2.15 -3.41
C TRP A 21 -7.79 -3.58 -3.71
N PRO A 22 -8.95 -3.96 -3.15
CA PRO A 22 -9.50 -5.32 -3.25
C PRO A 22 -9.70 -5.78 -4.71
N ASP A 23 -10.19 -4.88 -5.55
CA ASP A 23 -10.52 -5.18 -6.96
C ASP A 23 -9.39 -4.81 -7.94
N ALA A 24 -8.21 -4.40 -7.44
CA ALA A 24 -7.11 -4.06 -8.32
C ALA A 24 -6.39 -5.30 -8.86
N GLY A 25 -6.15 -5.29 -10.17
CA GLY A 25 -5.24 -6.22 -10.81
C GLY A 25 -3.76 -5.90 -10.56
N SER A 26 -2.89 -6.86 -10.88
CA SER A 26 -1.44 -6.76 -10.72
C SER A 26 -0.82 -5.58 -11.50
N GLU A 27 -1.43 -5.22 -12.63
CA GLU A 27 -1.02 -4.15 -13.53
C GLU A 27 -1.23 -2.78 -12.87
N PHE A 28 -2.36 -2.60 -12.18
CA PHE A 28 -2.59 -1.39 -11.41
C PHE A 28 -1.59 -1.26 -10.27
N PHE A 29 -1.35 -2.35 -9.53
CA PHE A 29 -0.37 -2.30 -8.45
C PHE A 29 1.06 -2.09 -8.96
N ALA A 30 1.40 -2.58 -10.15
CA ALA A 30 2.66 -2.25 -10.82
C ALA A 30 2.78 -0.76 -11.12
N LEU A 31 1.69 -0.08 -11.54
CA LEU A 31 1.67 1.37 -11.72
C LEU A 31 1.86 2.12 -10.40
N VAL A 32 1.22 1.67 -9.31
CA VAL A 32 1.44 2.21 -7.96
C VAL A 32 2.92 2.05 -7.58
N GLY A 33 3.50 0.87 -7.81
CA GLY A 33 4.91 0.62 -7.55
C GLY A 33 5.84 1.49 -8.38
N MET A 34 5.55 1.73 -9.67
CA MET A 34 6.31 2.66 -10.50
C MET A 34 6.21 4.09 -9.97
N TRP A 35 5.00 4.53 -9.59
CA TRP A 35 4.80 5.85 -9.01
C TRP A 35 5.60 6.02 -7.70
N LEU A 36 5.55 5.06 -6.78
CA LEU A 36 6.37 5.08 -5.55
C LEU A 36 7.87 5.16 -5.85
N ARG A 37 8.35 4.41 -6.84
CA ARG A 37 9.78 4.39 -7.18
C ARG A 37 10.26 5.65 -7.87
N PHE A 38 9.53 6.09 -8.90
CA PHE A 38 9.99 7.18 -9.75
C PHE A 38 9.60 8.56 -9.22
N ARG A 39 8.43 8.69 -8.56
CA ARG A 39 7.97 9.98 -8.02
C ARG A 39 8.49 10.24 -6.62
N HIS A 40 8.68 9.19 -5.81
CA HIS A 40 9.05 9.26 -4.39
C HIS A 40 10.41 8.63 -4.07
N GLY A 41 11.16 8.17 -5.08
CA GLY A 41 12.53 7.67 -4.88
C GLY A 41 12.63 6.35 -4.09
N LEU A 42 11.50 5.68 -3.81
CA LEU A 42 11.53 4.43 -3.05
C LEU A 42 12.13 3.30 -3.89
N ARG A 43 12.81 2.36 -3.24
CA ARG A 43 13.31 1.13 -3.87
C ARG A 43 12.64 -0.09 -3.26
N ARG A 44 12.66 -1.21 -3.98
CA ARG A 44 12.20 -2.49 -3.46
C ARG A 44 13.28 -3.15 -2.62
N ASP A 45 12.92 -3.68 -1.45
CA ASP A 45 13.85 -4.31 -0.51
C ASP A 45 13.24 -5.59 0.10
N GLY A 46 14.03 -6.67 0.19
CA GLY A 46 13.55 -7.98 0.65
C GLY A 46 13.13 -8.94 -0.47
N GLN A 47 12.46 -10.03 -0.09
CA GLN A 47 12.09 -11.13 -0.99
C GLN A 47 10.58 -11.25 -1.15
N ARG A 48 10.15 -11.74 -2.30
CA ARG A 48 8.77 -12.16 -2.53
C ARG A 48 8.54 -13.51 -1.87
N VAL A 49 7.48 -13.62 -1.07
CA VAL A 49 7.04 -14.86 -0.43
C VAL A 49 5.60 -15.11 -0.84
N GLU A 50 5.29 -16.32 -1.29
CA GLU A 50 3.95 -16.69 -1.74
C GLU A 50 3.42 -17.85 -0.91
N SER A 51 2.13 -17.80 -0.61
CA SER A 51 1.34 -18.86 -0.02
C SER A 51 0.06 -19.04 -0.83
N LEU A 52 -0.83 -19.94 -0.38
CA LEU A 52 -2.08 -20.21 -1.10
C LEU A 52 -3.01 -18.98 -1.16
N ASP A 53 -3.01 -18.17 -0.09
CA ASP A 53 -3.98 -17.10 0.13
C ASP A 53 -3.34 -15.70 0.18
N ASP A 54 -2.01 -15.61 0.19
CA ASP A 54 -1.28 -14.37 0.43
C ASP A 54 0.06 -14.34 -0.31
N ILE A 55 0.43 -13.15 -0.78
CA ILE A 55 1.69 -12.83 -1.43
C ILE A 55 2.31 -11.65 -0.69
N LEU A 56 3.39 -11.89 0.02
CA LEU A 56 4.26 -10.82 0.51
C LEU A 56 5.18 -10.40 -0.62
N LEU A 57 5.14 -9.12 -0.96
CA LEU A 57 6.02 -8.51 -1.94
C LEU A 57 7.17 -7.78 -1.24
N PRO A 58 8.31 -7.55 -1.91
CA PRO A 58 9.39 -6.77 -1.33
C PRO A 58 8.89 -5.39 -0.85
N ASP A 59 9.34 -4.92 0.30
CA ASP A 59 8.94 -3.63 0.85
C ASP A 59 9.36 -2.48 -0.09
N PHE A 60 8.69 -1.33 0.00
CA PHE A 60 9.21 -0.07 -0.55
C PHE A 60 9.96 0.69 0.54
N VAL A 61 11.23 1.02 0.31
CA VAL A 61 12.10 1.69 1.29
C VAL A 61 12.81 2.88 0.63
N GLY A 62 12.89 4.01 1.31
CA GLY A 62 13.62 5.20 0.83
C GLY A 62 13.24 6.45 1.61
N ASP A 63 14.14 7.44 1.68
CA ASP A 63 13.91 8.74 2.34
C ASP A 63 13.30 8.66 3.75
N GLY A 64 13.70 7.64 4.53
CA GLY A 64 13.18 7.40 5.88
C GLY A 64 11.76 6.82 5.95
N VAL A 65 11.20 6.40 4.81
CA VAL A 65 9.91 5.72 4.69
C VAL A 65 10.13 4.23 4.41
N ARG A 66 9.34 3.38 5.07
CA ARG A 66 9.23 1.95 4.76
C ARG A 66 7.76 1.54 4.67
N LEU A 67 7.39 0.92 3.57
CA LEU A 67 6.05 0.39 3.33
C LEU A 67 6.16 -1.10 3.05
N SER A 68 5.49 -1.92 3.86
CA SER A 68 5.25 -3.30 3.48
C SER A 68 4.21 -3.37 2.38
N ALA A 69 4.37 -4.34 1.48
CA ALA A 69 3.51 -4.49 0.33
C ALA A 69 3.14 -5.96 0.15
N GLY A 70 1.92 -6.22 -0.29
CA GLY A 70 1.48 -7.58 -0.53
C GLY A 70 0.16 -7.66 -1.28
N TRP A 71 -0.35 -8.87 -1.36
CA TRP A 71 -1.68 -9.19 -1.88
C TRP A 71 -2.28 -10.30 -1.04
N SER A 72 -3.47 -10.10 -0.49
CA SER A 72 -4.23 -11.15 0.20
C SER A 72 -5.56 -11.40 -0.51
N ASN A 73 -6.16 -12.57 -0.29
CA ASN A 73 -7.51 -12.88 -0.79
C ASN A 73 -8.63 -12.03 -0.16
N TRP A 74 -8.37 -11.32 0.94
CA TRP A 74 -9.33 -10.45 1.62
C TRP A 74 -9.20 -8.99 1.18
N ASP A 75 -7.98 -8.47 1.15
CA ASP A 75 -7.70 -7.04 0.98
C ASP A 75 -7.29 -6.71 -0.46
N GLY A 76 -7.04 -7.72 -1.29
CA GLY A 76 -6.37 -7.55 -2.57
C GLY A 76 -4.96 -7.00 -2.36
N TYR A 77 -4.50 -6.16 -3.29
CA TYR A 77 -3.18 -5.53 -3.15
C TYR A 77 -3.20 -4.46 -2.07
N TYR A 78 -2.14 -4.41 -1.26
CA TYR A 78 -2.05 -3.44 -0.18
C TYR A 78 -0.66 -2.84 -0.01
N LEU A 79 -0.65 -1.68 0.63
CA LEU A 79 0.51 -1.03 1.25
C LEU A 79 0.24 -0.84 2.73
N LEU A 80 1.18 -1.25 3.57
CA LEU A 80 1.10 -1.12 5.02
C LEU A 80 2.26 -0.27 5.52
N ALA A 81 1.94 0.79 6.27
CA ALA A 81 2.95 1.53 7.01
C ALA A 81 3.54 0.67 8.13
N VAL A 82 4.87 0.74 8.30
CA VAL A 82 5.56 0.01 9.37
C VAL A 82 5.92 0.92 10.56
N ASP A 83 5.76 2.23 10.40
CA ASP A 83 6.07 3.25 11.40
C ASP A 83 5.29 4.57 11.15
N ASP A 84 5.47 5.54 12.04
CA ASP A 84 4.80 6.85 11.98
C ASP A 84 5.23 7.72 10.79
N ALA A 85 6.43 7.51 10.24
CA ALA A 85 6.87 8.23 9.04
C ALA A 85 6.13 7.71 7.80
N ALA A 86 5.99 6.39 7.70
CA ALA A 86 5.20 5.71 6.69
C ALA A 86 3.69 6.02 6.82
N ASP A 87 3.15 6.13 8.04
CA ASP A 87 1.76 6.56 8.27
C ASP A 87 1.51 7.94 7.67
N ARG A 88 2.39 8.90 7.97
CA ARG A 88 2.28 10.26 7.44
C ARG A 88 2.39 10.26 5.91
N PHE A 89 3.30 9.45 5.36
CA PHE A 89 3.43 9.29 3.92
C PHE A 89 2.14 8.77 3.28
N LEU A 90 1.60 7.65 3.77
CA LEU A 90 0.36 7.09 3.24
C LEU A 90 -0.83 8.04 3.41
N GLY A 91 -0.96 8.71 4.56
CA GLY A 91 -2.03 9.68 4.80
C GLY A 91 -1.98 10.91 3.88
N GLN A 92 -0.78 11.33 3.48
CA GLN A 92 -0.60 12.46 2.54
C GLN A 92 -1.07 12.11 1.12
N TRP A 93 -0.76 10.91 0.64
CA TRP A 93 -1.00 10.50 -0.74
C TRP A 93 -2.30 9.72 -0.95
N PHE A 94 -2.76 9.05 0.11
CA PHE A 94 -3.99 8.30 0.17
C PHE A 94 -4.88 8.81 1.32
N PRO A 95 -5.29 10.09 1.29
CA PRO A 95 -6.17 10.61 2.33
C PRO A 95 -7.49 9.83 2.32
N ARG A 96 -8.01 9.54 3.52
CA ARG A 96 -9.37 9.00 3.67
C ARG A 96 -10.35 9.96 2.99
N PRO A 97 -11.34 9.45 2.24
CA PRO A 97 -12.42 10.29 1.74
C PRO A 97 -13.09 11.02 2.92
N SER A 98 -13.15 12.34 2.87
CA SER A 98 -13.84 13.15 3.87
C SER A 98 -15.33 12.81 3.84
N GLY A 99 -15.86 12.12 4.86
CA GLY A 99 -17.29 11.80 4.97
C GLY A 99 -17.63 10.43 5.56
N LEU A 100 -16.66 9.51 5.67
CA LEU A 100 -16.82 8.25 6.39
C LEU A 100 -16.12 8.36 7.75
N THR A 101 -16.88 8.81 8.74
CA THR A 101 -16.56 8.60 10.17
C THR A 101 -17.10 7.21 10.54
N PRO A 102 -16.39 6.40 11.34
CA PRO A 102 -16.92 5.12 11.81
C PRO A 102 -18.26 5.29 12.55
#